data_AF-A0A7X5V6L5-F1
#
_entry.id   AF-A0A7X5V6L5-F1
#
_cell.length_a   1.000
_cell.length_b   1.000
_cell.length_c   1.000
_cell.angle_alpha   90.00
_cell.angle_beta   90.00
_cell.angle_gamma   90.00
#
_symmetry.space_group_name_H-M   'P 1'
#
loop_
_entity.id
_entity.type
_entity.pdbx_description
1 polymer ?
#
loop_
_entity_poly.entity_id
_entity_poly.type
_entity_poly.pdbx_seq_one_letter_code
_entity_poly.pdbx_strand_id
1 'polypeptide(L)'
;MSAERPLVMVDIDGVLNPQKNQAERGFTPYRLKGEDDLLVWLHRDHGRMLNELDREGQVELRWGTTWNQAANRTVGPAIGLDRDWDVLPIDRAMAGPVAFGTNWKAVSIQAGAEGRAFAWMDDFLTESDKLWAEDRVMDQGLPTLLLRIDPDVGMQAEHLQQVRDWADSINGPEPITAAELLDRTPDLAANPHAQAQAEWLARTVHAMPESVPRGQGRLDRVELATSLWDRSAHAMAAEQAAGPDALKPTDAFARQAVRRYLRGDGEAAMIWADRAALRAETPHAGHVREAGPHDHRLVLPENPGREHALQVQALIDSAVATIGNNPDWQRVQKSIQVGQDAPTILVNVRADRKDTSSKLTVAFGNSGAVRQPYDELLRGGPDAILERIRTATDYELEPAQLEPAGAQPEQTTEQRLSPLTDPAMVPPGHRPGTQTTAVTTATGLPDSVTRTGQKDTRTLG
;
A
#
# COMPACT_ATOMS: atom_id res chain seq x y z
N MET A 1 28.65 17.69 8.14
CA MET A 1 27.62 18.53 7.52
C MET A 1 26.46 18.55 8.49
N SER A 2 25.92 19.70 8.88
CA SER A 2 24.69 19.71 9.68
C SER A 2 23.62 19.01 8.87
N ALA A 3 22.93 18.02 9.42
CA ALA A 3 21.79 17.42 8.73
C ALA A 3 20.80 18.54 8.36
N GLU A 4 20.32 18.55 7.12
CA GLU A 4 19.31 19.51 6.70
C GLU A 4 18.01 19.23 7.44
N ARG A 5 17.34 20.30 7.90
CA ARG A 5 16.11 20.17 8.67
C ARG A 5 15.04 19.40 7.88
N PRO A 6 14.18 18.60 8.50
CA PRO A 6 13.03 18.03 7.82
C PRO A 6 12.12 19.11 7.23
N LEU A 7 11.48 18.81 6.11
CA LEU A 7 10.53 19.70 5.44
C LEU A 7 9.11 19.48 5.98
N VAL A 8 8.27 20.51 5.93
CA VAL A 8 6.81 20.38 6.07
C VAL A 8 6.17 21.01 4.85
N MET A 9 5.52 20.18 4.04
CA MET A 9 4.85 20.59 2.81
C MET A 9 3.37 20.78 3.09
N VAL A 10 2.89 22.00 2.88
CA VAL A 10 1.53 22.40 3.25
C VAL A 10 0.69 22.67 2.00
N ASP A 11 -0.42 21.94 1.84
CA ASP A 11 -1.43 22.28 0.84
C ASP A 11 -2.36 23.42 1.33
N ILE A 12 -3.17 23.98 0.42
CA ILE A 12 -4.12 25.05 0.72
C ILE A 12 -5.55 24.54 0.74
N ASP A 13 -6.04 23.99 -0.37
CA ASP A 13 -7.44 23.56 -0.48
C ASP A 13 -7.68 22.33 0.40
N GLY A 14 -8.76 22.32 1.17
CA GLY A 14 -9.04 21.29 2.17
C GLY A 14 -8.14 21.33 3.41
N VAL A 15 -6.98 22.01 3.37
CA VAL A 15 -6.06 22.15 4.50
C VAL A 15 -6.20 23.51 5.20
N LEU A 16 -5.81 24.59 4.52
CA LEU A 16 -5.95 25.96 5.04
C LEU A 16 -7.29 26.60 4.65
N ASN A 17 -7.90 26.09 3.57
CA ASN A 17 -9.17 26.51 3.00
C ASN A 17 -10.20 25.35 3.06
N PRO A 18 -10.88 25.14 4.21
CA PRO A 18 -11.82 24.04 4.38
C PRO A 18 -13.15 24.24 3.63
N GLN A 19 -13.88 23.14 3.43
CA GLN A 19 -15.03 23.08 2.52
C GLN A 19 -16.38 23.28 3.22
N LYS A 20 -16.49 23.11 4.54
CA LYS A 20 -17.76 23.19 5.27
C LYS A 20 -17.70 24.03 6.54
N ASN A 21 -18.87 24.58 6.91
CA ASN A 21 -19.14 25.29 8.17
C ASN A 21 -18.08 26.36 8.51
N GLN A 22 -17.52 27.02 7.49
CA GLN A 22 -16.33 27.86 7.63
C GLN A 22 -16.59 29.04 8.59
N ALA A 23 -17.68 29.77 8.38
CA ALA A 23 -18.05 30.92 9.21
C ALA A 23 -18.27 30.55 10.68
N GLU A 24 -18.97 29.44 10.93
CA GLU A 24 -19.24 28.91 12.28
C GLU A 24 -17.95 28.54 13.02
N ARG A 25 -16.91 28.17 12.26
CA ARG A 25 -15.59 27.78 12.75
C ARG A 25 -14.58 28.94 12.72
N GLY A 26 -15.05 30.17 12.57
CA GLY A 26 -14.23 31.39 12.66
C GLY A 26 -13.44 31.75 11.40
N PHE A 27 -13.60 31.00 10.31
CA PHE A 27 -12.95 31.35 9.04
C PHE A 27 -13.61 32.59 8.44
N THR A 28 -12.79 33.46 7.88
CA THR A 28 -13.21 34.69 7.22
C THR A 28 -13.15 34.49 5.70
N PRO A 29 -14.15 34.96 4.93
CA PRO A 29 -14.09 34.90 3.48
C PRO A 29 -13.11 35.94 2.93
N TYR A 30 -12.21 35.51 2.04
CA TYR A 30 -11.28 36.36 1.30
C TYR A 30 -11.54 36.22 -0.19
N ARG A 31 -11.82 37.35 -0.85
CA ARG A 31 -11.90 37.40 -2.31
C ARG A 31 -10.54 37.74 -2.87
N LEU A 32 -9.92 36.77 -3.52
CA LEU A 32 -8.61 36.93 -4.14
C LEU A 32 -8.83 37.43 -5.56
N LYS A 33 -8.34 38.64 -5.84
CA LYS A 33 -8.49 39.29 -7.14
C LYS A 33 -7.65 38.55 -8.19
N GLY A 34 -8.29 38.14 -9.28
CA GLY A 34 -7.69 37.39 -10.40
C GLY A 34 -8.67 37.29 -11.58
N GLU A 35 -8.36 36.46 -12.58
CA GLU A 35 -9.25 36.30 -13.76
C GLU A 35 -10.64 35.73 -13.39
N ASP A 36 -10.71 34.86 -12.38
CA ASP A 36 -11.96 34.20 -11.95
C ASP A 36 -12.46 34.65 -10.56
N ASP A 37 -11.84 35.67 -9.95
CA ASP A 37 -12.22 36.23 -8.63
C ASP A 37 -12.59 35.15 -7.58
N LEU A 38 -11.59 34.41 -7.12
CA LEU A 38 -11.78 33.24 -6.27
C LEU A 38 -12.14 33.63 -4.82
N LEU A 39 -13.17 32.99 -4.26
CA LEU A 39 -13.55 33.10 -2.86
C LEU A 39 -12.95 31.93 -2.07
N VAL A 40 -12.07 32.24 -1.11
CA VAL A 40 -11.52 31.27 -0.16
C VAL A 40 -11.89 31.63 1.27
N TRP A 41 -11.90 30.64 2.16
CA TRP A 41 -12.16 30.82 3.58
C TRP A 41 -10.89 30.54 4.37
N LEU A 42 -10.36 31.56 5.04
CA LEU A 42 -9.07 31.46 5.74
C LEU A 42 -9.19 31.89 7.20
N HIS A 43 -8.31 31.36 8.05
CA HIS A 43 -8.29 31.64 9.47
C HIS A 43 -6.91 32.16 9.89
N ARG A 44 -6.84 33.32 10.59
CA ARG A 44 -5.56 33.91 11.03
C ARG A 44 -4.80 33.03 12.03
N ASP A 45 -5.51 32.26 12.86
CA ASP A 45 -4.85 31.31 13.76
C ASP A 45 -4.00 30.26 13.01
N HIS A 46 -4.35 29.89 11.77
CA HIS A 46 -3.47 29.03 10.97
C HIS A 46 -2.10 29.69 10.75
N GLY A 47 -2.09 30.97 10.38
CA GLY A 47 -0.85 31.73 10.24
C GLY A 47 -0.07 31.84 11.54
N ARG A 48 -0.75 32.12 12.67
CA ARG A 48 -0.12 32.12 14.00
C ARG A 48 0.57 30.80 14.30
N MET A 49 -0.13 29.68 14.14
CA MET A 49 0.40 28.35 14.46
C MET A 49 1.55 27.94 13.54
N LEU A 50 1.48 28.28 12.25
CA LEU A 50 2.55 28.00 11.28
C LEU A 50 3.79 28.86 11.53
N ASN A 51 3.62 30.14 11.88
CA ASN A 51 4.73 31.00 12.30
C ASN A 51 5.38 30.51 13.60
N GLU A 52 4.59 29.97 14.54
CA GLU A 52 5.13 29.34 15.75
C GLU A 52 6.01 28.13 15.40
N LEU A 53 5.50 27.21 14.58
CA LEU A 53 6.26 26.03 14.13
C LEU A 53 7.54 26.42 13.38
N ASP A 54 7.50 27.45 12.53
CA ASP A 54 8.69 27.93 11.82
C ASP A 54 9.73 28.53 12.76
N ARG A 55 9.29 29.30 13.77
CA ARG A 55 10.17 29.94 14.77
C ARG A 55 10.86 28.93 15.69
N GLU A 56 10.27 27.76 15.90
CA GLU A 56 10.89 26.66 16.65
C GLU A 56 12.16 26.13 15.95
N GLY A 57 12.25 26.29 14.63
CA GLY A 57 13.46 26.04 13.87
C GLY A 57 13.82 24.56 13.66
N GLN A 58 12.95 23.63 14.08
CA GLN A 58 13.13 22.19 13.92
C GLN A 58 12.82 21.68 12.51
N VAL A 59 11.95 22.40 11.80
CA VAL A 59 11.50 22.08 10.46
C VAL A 59 11.68 23.28 9.53
N GLU A 60 11.58 23.04 8.22
CA GLU A 60 11.48 24.08 7.19
C GLU A 60 10.13 23.95 6.48
N LEU A 61 9.33 25.03 6.52
CA LEU A 61 8.01 25.07 5.88
C LEU A 61 8.14 25.38 4.38
N ARG A 62 7.41 24.62 3.56
CA ARG A 62 7.31 24.82 2.11
C ARG A 62 5.87 24.70 1.64
N TRP A 63 5.55 25.42 0.56
CA TRP A 63 4.27 25.24 -0.12
C TRP A 63 4.25 23.95 -0.93
N GLY A 64 3.30 23.06 -0.61
CA GLY A 64 3.01 21.80 -1.29
C GLY A 64 1.68 21.86 -2.04
N THR A 65 1.42 22.97 -2.74
CA THR A 65 0.10 23.30 -3.28
C THR A 65 0.11 23.69 -4.75
N THR A 66 -0.99 23.45 -5.46
CA THR A 66 -1.19 23.87 -6.86
C THR A 66 -1.25 25.38 -7.05
N TRP A 67 -1.42 26.15 -5.97
CA TRP A 67 -1.35 27.60 -5.98
C TRP A 67 0.06 28.12 -6.28
N ASN A 68 1.09 27.30 -6.04
CA ASN A 68 2.47 27.63 -6.27
C ASN A 68 2.83 29.02 -5.69
N GLN A 69 3.50 29.87 -6.47
CA GLN A 69 3.91 31.22 -6.09
C GLN A 69 2.74 32.16 -5.76
N ALA A 70 1.51 31.83 -6.18
CA ALA A 70 0.36 32.63 -5.79
C ALA A 70 0.11 32.57 -4.27
N ALA A 71 0.46 31.45 -3.61
CA ALA A 71 0.28 31.28 -2.17
C ALA A 71 0.93 32.40 -1.34
N ASN A 72 2.19 32.77 -1.64
CA ASN A 72 2.89 33.88 -0.99
C ASN A 72 2.25 35.25 -1.28
N ARG A 73 1.63 35.43 -2.45
CA ARG A 73 1.00 36.71 -2.83
C ARG A 73 -0.41 36.88 -2.27
N THR A 74 -1.09 35.79 -1.94
CA THR A 74 -2.51 35.80 -1.56
C THR A 74 -2.75 35.22 -0.17
N VAL A 75 -2.56 33.91 0.00
CA VAL A 75 -2.92 33.18 1.23
C VAL A 75 -2.00 33.54 2.39
N GLY A 76 -0.69 33.60 2.18
CA GLY A 76 0.30 33.94 3.22
C GLY A 76 -0.01 35.26 3.94
N PRO A 77 -0.17 36.38 3.22
CA PRO A 77 -0.56 37.66 3.81
C PRO A 77 -1.95 37.62 4.48
N ALA A 78 -2.90 36.87 3.92
CA ALA A 78 -4.26 36.79 4.44
C ALA A 78 -4.33 36.11 5.82
N ILE A 79 -3.55 35.04 6.02
CA ILE A 79 -3.44 34.35 7.32
C ILE A 79 -2.41 35.01 8.24
N GLY A 80 -1.56 35.90 7.73
CA GLY A 80 -0.56 36.64 8.51
C GLY A 80 0.75 35.88 8.72
N LEU A 81 1.26 35.21 7.69
CA LEU A 81 2.60 34.62 7.73
C LEU A 81 3.68 35.70 7.88
N ASP A 82 4.70 35.40 8.68
CA ASP A 82 5.78 36.35 8.99
C ASP A 82 6.76 36.53 7.82
N ARG A 83 6.85 35.54 6.92
CA ARG A 83 7.67 35.59 5.70
C ARG A 83 7.09 34.69 4.60
N ASP A 84 7.57 34.91 3.38
CA ASP A 84 7.33 34.03 2.25
C ASP A 84 8.06 32.69 2.44
N TRP A 85 7.44 31.62 1.94
CA TRP A 85 8.04 30.27 1.95
C TRP A 85 8.48 29.86 0.55
N ASP A 86 9.45 28.95 0.50
CA ASP A 86 9.83 28.32 -0.76
C ASP A 86 8.65 27.51 -1.31
N VAL A 87 8.53 27.57 -2.63
CA VAL A 87 7.45 26.92 -3.37
C VAL A 87 8.02 25.74 -4.13
N LEU A 88 7.42 24.58 -3.88
CA LEU A 88 7.63 23.41 -4.70
C LEU A 88 6.75 23.55 -5.96
N PRO A 89 7.32 23.50 -7.19
CA PRO A 89 6.52 23.57 -8.40
C PRO A 89 5.60 22.35 -8.54
N ILE A 90 4.30 22.55 -8.38
CA ILE A 90 3.27 21.53 -8.58
C ILE A 90 2.47 21.88 -9.83
N ASP A 91 2.65 21.08 -10.86
CA ASP A 91 1.92 21.17 -12.12
C ASP A 91 1.57 19.75 -12.58
N ARG A 92 0.31 19.54 -12.98
CA ARG A 92 -0.16 18.25 -13.48
C ARG A 92 0.54 17.83 -14.77
N ALA A 93 1.01 18.78 -15.58
CA ALA A 93 1.83 18.50 -16.75
C ALA A 93 3.22 17.95 -16.37
N MET A 94 3.70 18.27 -15.17
CA MET A 94 4.98 17.80 -14.62
C MET A 94 4.83 16.52 -13.79
N ALA A 95 3.61 16.20 -13.36
CA ALA A 95 3.28 14.95 -12.71
C ALA A 95 3.39 13.82 -13.73
N GLY A 96 4.57 13.22 -13.82
CA GLY A 96 4.79 11.98 -14.55
C GLY A 96 3.88 10.85 -14.05
N PRO A 97 4.01 9.63 -14.59
CA PRO A 97 3.18 8.51 -14.16
C PRO A 97 3.35 8.26 -12.65
N VAL A 98 2.23 8.20 -11.93
CA VAL A 98 2.15 7.73 -10.54
C VAL A 98 1.44 6.39 -10.49
N ALA A 99 1.75 5.58 -9.47
CA ALA A 99 1.02 4.35 -9.22
C ALA A 99 -0.46 4.66 -9.02
N PHE A 100 -1.33 3.82 -9.58
CA PHE A 100 -2.78 4.02 -9.54
C PHE A 100 -3.28 4.20 -8.09
N GLY A 101 -4.02 5.28 -7.86
CA GLY A 101 -4.54 5.63 -6.54
C GLY A 101 -3.67 6.61 -5.75
N THR A 102 -2.38 6.73 -6.06
CA THR A 102 -1.47 7.70 -5.43
C THR A 102 -1.87 9.12 -5.85
N ASN A 103 -1.77 10.07 -4.92
CA ASN A 103 -1.96 11.48 -5.21
C ASN A 103 -0.95 11.92 -6.29
N TRP A 104 -1.46 12.54 -7.35
CA TRP A 104 -0.67 12.93 -8.51
C TRP A 104 0.45 13.93 -8.15
N LYS A 105 0.30 14.67 -7.04
CA LYS A 105 1.34 15.57 -6.52
C LYS A 105 2.57 14.83 -5.98
N ALA A 106 2.47 13.53 -5.66
CA ALA A 106 3.52 12.76 -5.00
C ALA A 106 4.87 12.81 -5.75
N VAL A 107 4.86 12.82 -7.09
CA VAL A 107 6.09 12.97 -7.90
C VAL A 107 6.77 14.32 -7.66
N SER A 108 6.00 15.40 -7.66
CA SER A 108 6.52 16.74 -7.40
C SER A 108 7.01 16.86 -5.95
N ILE A 109 6.21 16.39 -4.98
CA ILE A 109 6.54 16.34 -3.56
C ILE A 109 7.86 15.60 -3.33
N GLN A 110 8.01 14.41 -3.94
CA GLN A 110 9.24 13.62 -3.89
C GLN A 110 10.44 14.36 -4.47
N ALA A 111 10.27 15.01 -5.63
CA ALA A 111 11.35 15.73 -6.30
C ALA A 111 11.80 16.95 -5.49
N GLY A 112 10.86 17.78 -5.02
CA GLY A 112 11.17 18.98 -4.24
C GLY A 112 11.54 18.70 -2.78
N ALA A 113 11.41 17.46 -2.32
CA ALA A 113 12.03 17.01 -1.07
C ALA A 113 13.54 16.85 -1.18
N GLU A 114 14.10 16.69 -2.40
CA GLU A 114 15.54 16.61 -2.66
C GLU A 114 16.27 15.56 -1.80
N GLY A 115 15.58 14.45 -1.48
CA GLY A 115 16.13 13.39 -0.64
C GLY A 115 16.06 13.65 0.87
N ARG A 116 15.44 14.75 1.31
CA ARG A 116 15.23 15.07 2.73
C ARG A 116 14.04 14.32 3.33
N ALA A 117 14.03 14.21 4.65
CA ALA A 117 12.85 13.82 5.42
C ALA A 117 11.76 14.90 5.27
N PHE A 118 10.49 14.50 5.19
CA PHE A 118 9.39 15.47 5.12
C PHE A 118 8.09 15.00 5.78
N ALA A 119 7.31 15.95 6.27
CA ALA A 119 5.90 15.81 6.55
C ALA A 119 5.08 16.44 5.41
N TRP A 120 3.97 15.82 5.02
CA TRP A 120 3.08 16.33 3.97
C TRP A 120 1.63 16.39 4.47
N MET A 121 1.08 17.60 4.47
CA MET A 121 -0.29 17.91 4.89
C MET A 121 -1.16 18.18 3.66
N ASP A 122 -2.09 17.27 3.37
CA ASP A 122 -2.96 17.32 2.18
C ASP A 122 -4.23 16.49 2.47
N ASP A 123 -5.38 16.91 1.93
CA ASP A 123 -6.67 16.26 2.15
C ASP A 123 -6.93 15.08 1.18
N PHE A 124 -6.24 15.06 0.05
CA PHE A 124 -6.36 14.04 -1.00
C PHE A 124 -5.44 12.83 -0.78
N LEU A 125 -4.76 12.72 0.36
CA LEU A 125 -3.93 11.56 0.67
C LEU A 125 -4.75 10.27 0.76
N THR A 126 -4.27 9.24 0.08
CA THR A 126 -4.90 7.94 -0.07
C THR A 126 -4.10 6.84 0.63
N GLU A 127 -4.63 5.62 0.59
CA GLU A 127 -3.91 4.44 1.06
C GLU A 127 -2.68 4.12 0.20
N SER A 128 -2.71 4.45 -1.09
CA SER A 128 -1.57 4.28 -1.98
C SER A 128 -0.45 5.27 -1.65
N ASP A 129 -0.79 6.48 -1.18
CA ASP A 129 0.21 7.44 -0.68
C ASP A 129 0.90 6.92 0.58
N LYS A 130 0.14 6.29 1.50
CA LYS A 130 0.72 5.67 2.70
C LYS A 130 1.71 4.56 2.35
N LEU A 131 1.37 3.69 1.39
CA LEU A 131 2.30 2.66 0.90
C LEU A 131 3.57 3.28 0.33
N TRP A 132 3.42 4.30 -0.52
CA TRP A 132 4.56 5.01 -1.09
C TRP A 132 5.47 5.62 0.00
N ALA A 133 4.88 6.21 1.05
CA ALA A 133 5.65 6.72 2.18
C ALA A 133 6.31 5.61 3.02
N GLU A 134 5.63 4.49 3.23
CA GLU A 134 6.18 3.30 3.92
C GLU A 134 7.38 2.73 3.15
N ASP A 135 7.28 2.62 1.83
CA ASP A 135 8.35 2.13 0.98
C ASP A 135 9.52 3.12 0.95
N ARG A 136 9.25 4.44 0.96
CA ARG A 136 10.29 5.46 1.13
C ARG A 136 11.05 5.31 2.46
N VAL A 137 10.37 4.98 3.55
CA VAL A 137 11.00 4.69 4.84
C VAL A 137 11.83 3.42 4.78
N MET A 138 11.29 2.31 4.29
CA MET A 138 11.97 1.01 4.31
C MET A 138 13.11 0.90 3.28
N ASP A 139 12.96 1.48 2.09
CA ASP A 139 13.90 1.28 0.99
C ASP A 139 14.97 2.37 0.93
N GLN A 140 14.66 3.58 1.41
CA GLN A 140 15.58 4.71 1.37
C GLN A 140 15.98 5.17 2.78
N GLY A 141 15.27 4.74 3.83
CA GLY A 141 15.50 5.25 5.19
C GLY A 141 15.17 6.72 5.32
N LEU A 142 14.22 7.22 4.55
CA LEU A 142 13.87 8.63 4.53
C LEU A 142 12.56 8.83 5.30
N PRO A 143 12.64 9.40 6.52
CA PRO A 143 11.46 9.61 7.33
C PRO A 143 10.41 10.43 6.59
N THR A 144 9.19 9.90 6.57
CA THR A 144 8.07 10.50 5.82
C THR A 144 6.81 10.44 6.65
N LEU A 145 6.28 11.60 7.03
CA LEU A 145 5.01 11.71 7.76
C LEU A 145 3.91 12.18 6.82
N LEU A 146 2.84 11.40 6.69
CA LEU A 146 1.64 11.80 5.95
C LEU A 146 0.54 12.23 6.91
N LEU A 147 0.07 13.47 6.76
CA LEU A 147 -1.01 14.04 7.56
C LEU A 147 -2.21 14.29 6.66
N ARG A 148 -3.13 13.33 6.63
CA ARG A 148 -4.39 13.47 5.91
C ARG A 148 -5.31 14.42 6.67
N ILE A 149 -5.56 15.58 6.09
CA ILE A 149 -6.43 16.59 6.69
C ILE A 149 -7.88 16.31 6.26
N ASP A 150 -8.82 16.40 7.20
CA ASP A 150 -10.24 16.36 6.88
C ASP A 150 -10.63 17.68 6.17
N PRO A 151 -11.04 17.65 4.89
CA PRO A 151 -11.33 18.86 4.14
C PRO A 151 -12.54 19.64 4.68
N ASP A 152 -13.44 19.01 5.43
CA ASP A 152 -14.55 19.71 6.06
C ASP A 152 -14.09 20.58 7.24
N VAL A 153 -12.94 20.24 7.82
CA VAL A 153 -12.43 20.82 9.07
C VAL A 153 -11.14 21.62 8.86
N GLY A 154 -10.28 21.22 7.94
CA GLY A 154 -8.98 21.83 7.73
C GLY A 154 -7.97 21.53 8.84
N MET A 155 -6.83 22.20 8.76
CA MET A 155 -5.70 22.04 9.68
C MET A 155 -6.12 22.32 11.13
N GLN A 156 -5.52 21.59 12.06
CA GLN A 156 -5.76 21.70 13.50
C GLN A 156 -4.42 21.66 14.25
N ALA A 157 -4.43 22.08 15.51
CA ALA A 157 -3.22 22.12 16.34
C ALA A 157 -2.58 20.74 16.51
N GLU A 158 -3.40 19.69 16.57
CA GLU A 158 -2.98 18.29 16.71
C GLU A 158 -2.15 17.82 15.51
N HIS A 159 -2.39 18.37 14.31
CA HIS A 159 -1.57 18.05 13.14
C HIS A 159 -0.16 18.63 13.28
N LEU A 160 -0.04 19.85 13.81
CA LEU A 160 1.26 20.48 14.04
C LEU A 160 1.98 19.85 15.24
N GLN A 161 1.25 19.37 16.24
CA GLN A 161 1.86 18.56 17.30
C GLN A 161 2.45 17.26 16.76
N GLN A 162 1.74 16.57 15.86
CA GLN A 162 2.28 15.38 15.18
C GLN A 162 3.55 15.70 14.38
N VAL A 163 3.63 16.87 13.72
CA VAL A 163 4.85 17.31 13.04
C VAL A 163 6.02 17.49 14.03
N ARG A 164 5.78 18.12 15.18
CA ARG A 164 6.81 18.31 16.22
C ARG A 164 7.32 16.99 16.76
N ASP A 165 6.40 16.13 17.20
CA ASP A 165 6.74 14.81 17.75
C ASP A 165 7.53 13.98 16.72
N TRP A 166 7.13 14.04 15.45
CA TRP A 166 7.85 13.39 14.37
C TRP A 166 9.24 13.99 14.15
N ALA A 167 9.37 15.31 14.06
CA ALA A 167 10.66 15.98 13.86
C ALA A 167 11.63 15.69 15.01
N ASP A 168 11.15 15.68 16.26
CA ASP A 168 11.93 15.30 17.44
C ASP A 168 12.43 13.85 17.33
N SER A 169 11.55 12.93 16.90
CA SER A 169 11.88 11.50 16.82
C SER A 169 12.98 11.16 15.81
N ILE A 170 13.22 12.03 14.81
CA ILE A 170 14.19 11.82 13.72
C ILE A 170 15.41 12.75 13.80
N ASN A 171 15.33 13.86 14.53
CA ASN A 171 16.48 14.74 14.78
C ASN A 171 17.33 14.27 15.97
N GLY A 172 16.82 13.33 16.77
CA GLY A 172 17.54 12.70 17.88
C GLY A 172 18.66 11.75 17.44
N PRO A 173 19.44 11.20 18.41
CA PRO A 173 20.43 10.18 18.11
C PRO A 173 19.79 8.94 17.48
N GLU A 174 20.58 8.18 16.73
CA GLU A 174 20.15 6.88 16.23
C GLU A 174 19.68 6.00 17.41
N PRO A 175 18.43 5.48 17.37
CA PRO A 175 17.87 4.75 18.51
C PRO A 175 18.50 3.36 18.67
N ILE A 176 19.01 2.79 17.58
CA ILE A 176 19.78 1.55 17.55
C ILE A 176 20.67 1.57 16.30
N THR A 177 21.91 1.10 16.45
CA THR A 177 22.89 1.01 15.37
C THR A 177 22.97 -0.40 14.78
N ALA A 178 23.50 -0.51 13.56
CA ALA A 178 23.78 -1.80 12.95
C ALA A 178 24.78 -2.62 13.77
N ALA A 179 25.76 -1.97 14.41
CA ALA A 179 26.73 -2.62 15.28
C ALA A 179 26.06 -3.22 16.52
N GLU A 180 25.17 -2.48 17.18
CA GLU A 180 24.41 -2.99 18.32
C GLU A 180 23.50 -4.15 17.95
N LEU A 181 22.95 -4.18 16.73
CA LEU A 181 22.23 -5.35 16.23
C LEU A 181 23.18 -6.55 16.05
N LEU A 182 24.30 -6.37 15.36
CA LEU A 182 25.28 -7.44 15.12
C LEU A 182 25.93 -7.99 16.40
N ASP A 183 26.09 -7.17 17.44
CA ASP A 183 26.57 -7.60 18.76
C ASP A 183 25.63 -8.62 19.42
N ARG A 184 24.34 -8.64 19.03
CA ARG A 184 23.36 -9.63 19.49
C ARG A 184 23.51 -10.98 18.79
N THR A 185 24.15 -11.00 17.63
CA THR A 185 24.44 -12.21 16.83
C THR A 185 25.89 -12.23 16.36
N PRO A 186 26.88 -12.38 17.28
CA PRO A 186 28.30 -12.24 16.96
C PRO A 186 28.81 -13.19 15.86
N ASP A 187 28.17 -14.34 15.69
CA ASP A 187 28.47 -15.31 14.63
C ASP A 187 28.12 -14.78 13.22
N LEU A 188 27.20 -13.82 13.12
CA LEU A 188 26.83 -13.12 11.89
C LEU A 188 27.64 -11.83 11.64
N ALA A 189 28.48 -11.39 12.58
CA ALA A 189 29.17 -10.10 12.51
C ALA A 189 30.03 -9.92 11.24
N ALA A 190 30.59 -11.01 10.70
CA ALA A 190 31.40 -11.01 9.48
C ALA A 190 30.60 -11.36 8.20
N ASN A 191 29.29 -11.64 8.32
CA ASN A 191 28.44 -11.98 7.19
C ASN A 191 27.97 -10.70 6.47
N PRO A 192 28.32 -10.48 5.19
CA PRO A 192 27.98 -9.25 4.48
C PRO A 192 26.46 -9.05 4.29
N HIS A 193 25.69 -10.14 4.17
CA HIS A 193 24.23 -10.06 4.07
C HIS A 193 23.59 -9.68 5.40
N ALA A 194 24.14 -10.19 6.52
CA ALA A 194 23.69 -9.78 7.84
C ALA A 194 24.05 -8.31 8.12
N GLN A 195 25.24 -7.85 7.75
CA GLN A 195 25.65 -6.45 7.86
C GLN A 195 24.68 -5.52 7.11
N ALA A 196 24.36 -5.83 5.85
CA ALA A 196 23.41 -5.04 5.07
C ALA A 196 21.99 -5.03 5.68
N GLN A 197 21.56 -6.15 6.27
CA GLN A 197 20.26 -6.24 6.96
C GLN A 197 20.24 -5.45 8.27
N ALA A 198 21.33 -5.46 9.03
CA ALA A 198 21.48 -4.65 10.24
C ALA A 198 21.44 -3.15 9.91
N GLU A 199 22.15 -2.74 8.85
CA GLU A 199 22.14 -1.37 8.34
C GLU A 199 20.75 -0.95 7.88
N TRP A 200 20.07 -1.81 7.11
CA TRP A 200 18.69 -1.59 6.68
C TRP A 200 17.76 -1.39 7.88
N LEU A 201 17.81 -2.30 8.86
CA LEU A 201 16.91 -2.26 10.01
C LEU A 201 17.19 -1.05 10.89
N ALA A 202 18.45 -0.74 11.21
CA ALA A 202 18.82 0.44 11.98
C ALA A 202 18.36 1.75 11.32
N ARG A 203 18.64 1.91 10.02
CA ARG A 203 18.19 3.07 9.22
C ARG A 203 16.66 3.17 9.17
N THR A 204 15.96 2.05 9.01
CA THR A 204 14.49 2.02 8.97
C THR A 204 13.91 2.43 10.32
N VAL A 205 14.45 1.91 11.42
CA VAL A 205 14.00 2.19 12.78
C VAL A 205 14.23 3.65 13.15
N HIS A 206 15.35 4.25 12.75
CA HIS A 206 15.57 5.68 12.93
C HIS A 206 14.50 6.55 12.24
N ALA A 207 13.95 6.09 11.12
CA ALA A 207 12.91 6.78 10.37
C ALA A 207 11.47 6.47 10.84
N MET A 208 11.29 5.60 11.84
CA MET A 208 10.00 5.23 12.42
C MET A 208 9.63 6.11 13.62
N PRO A 209 8.33 6.31 13.91
CA PRO A 209 7.90 6.98 15.13
C PRO A 209 8.42 6.24 16.36
N GLU A 210 8.71 6.95 17.44
CA GLU A 210 9.33 6.40 18.65
C GLU A 210 8.58 5.20 19.22
N SER A 211 7.26 5.30 19.29
CA SER A 211 6.39 4.22 19.77
C SER A 211 5.01 4.28 19.09
N VAL A 212 4.28 3.16 19.12
CA VAL A 212 2.90 3.08 18.62
C VAL A 212 1.98 2.35 19.60
N PRO A 213 0.65 2.58 19.57
CA PRO A 213 -0.28 1.85 20.42
C PRO A 213 -0.17 0.32 20.25
N ARG A 214 -0.23 -0.41 21.37
CA ARG A 214 -0.29 -1.88 21.42
C ARG A 214 -1.14 -2.31 22.63
N GLY A 215 -2.38 -2.73 22.38
CA GLY A 215 -3.33 -3.03 23.46
C GLY A 215 -3.53 -1.83 24.40
N GLN A 216 -3.32 -2.03 25.70
CA GLN A 216 -3.36 -0.94 26.70
C GLN A 216 -2.03 -0.19 26.84
N GLY A 217 -0.97 -0.66 26.18
CA GLY A 217 0.37 -0.10 26.24
C GLY A 217 0.85 0.47 24.91
N ARG A 218 2.16 0.55 24.75
CA ARG A 218 2.83 1.00 23.54
C ARG A 218 3.93 0.01 23.16
N LEU A 219 4.19 -0.11 21.87
CA LEU A 219 5.35 -0.83 21.31
C LEU A 219 6.41 0.20 20.94
N ASP A 220 7.60 0.06 21.49
CA ASP A 220 8.75 0.89 21.15
C ASP A 220 9.44 0.41 19.86
N ARG A 221 9.99 1.34 19.07
CA ARG A 221 10.66 1.02 17.80
C ARG A 221 11.89 0.13 17.97
N VAL A 222 12.64 0.29 19.06
CA VAL A 222 13.81 -0.55 19.39
C VAL A 222 13.37 -1.93 19.90
N GLU A 223 12.26 -2.01 20.64
CA GLU A 223 11.66 -3.29 21.04
C GLU A 223 11.29 -4.12 19.79
N LEU A 224 10.64 -3.51 18.80
CA LEU A 224 10.31 -4.19 17.55
C LEU A 224 11.58 -4.61 16.80
N ALA A 225 12.55 -3.71 16.67
CA ALA A 225 13.79 -3.94 15.92
C ALA A 225 14.59 -5.12 16.49
N THR A 226 14.84 -5.09 17.80
CA THR A 226 15.61 -6.13 18.50
C THR A 226 14.85 -7.46 18.48
N SER A 227 13.52 -7.44 18.65
CA SER A 227 12.67 -8.63 18.55
C SER A 227 12.67 -9.27 17.16
N LEU A 228 12.66 -8.47 16.09
CA LEU A 228 12.83 -8.98 14.73
C LEU A 228 14.22 -9.59 14.57
N TRP A 229 15.25 -8.81 14.88
CA TRP A 229 16.64 -9.22 14.69
C TRP A 229 16.98 -10.54 15.38
N ASP A 230 16.70 -10.64 16.68
CA ASP A 230 17.03 -11.81 17.50
C ASP A 230 16.40 -13.11 16.97
N ARG A 231 15.27 -12.99 16.27
CA ARG A 231 14.47 -14.13 15.85
C ARG A 231 14.54 -14.44 14.36
N SER A 232 15.05 -13.52 13.54
CA SER A 232 15.07 -13.70 12.09
C SER A 232 16.40 -13.39 11.40
N ALA A 233 17.41 -12.84 12.09
CA ALA A 233 18.66 -12.40 11.45
C ALA A 233 19.35 -13.51 10.63
N HIS A 234 19.47 -14.73 11.17
CA HIS A 234 20.09 -15.86 10.45
C HIS A 234 19.36 -16.20 9.16
N ALA A 235 18.02 -16.31 9.23
CA ALA A 235 17.22 -16.66 8.07
C ALA A 235 17.18 -15.54 7.03
N MET A 236 17.06 -14.28 7.45
CA MET A 236 17.13 -13.13 6.55
C MET A 236 18.50 -13.06 5.84
N ALA A 237 19.60 -13.27 6.57
CA ALA A 237 20.94 -13.30 5.96
C ALA A 237 21.09 -14.46 4.95
N ALA A 238 20.55 -15.65 5.26
CA ALA A 238 20.56 -16.80 4.36
C ALA A 238 19.69 -16.56 3.10
N GLU A 239 18.50 -15.98 3.26
CA GLU A 239 17.59 -15.62 2.16
C GLU A 239 18.22 -14.58 1.23
N GLN A 240 18.91 -13.59 1.79
CA GLN A 240 19.62 -12.58 0.99
C GLN A 240 20.82 -13.17 0.22
N ALA A 241 21.48 -14.19 0.78
CA ALA A 241 22.56 -14.91 0.10
C ALA A 241 22.07 -15.77 -1.08
N ALA A 242 20.78 -16.15 -1.10
CA ALA A 242 20.20 -16.99 -2.16
C ALA A 242 20.01 -16.25 -3.51
N GLY A 243 20.28 -14.94 -3.56
CA GLY A 243 20.23 -14.12 -4.78
C GLY A 243 18.95 -13.26 -4.88
N PRO A 244 18.86 -12.41 -5.92
CA PRO A 244 17.76 -11.46 -6.08
C PRO A 244 16.41 -12.13 -6.41
N ASP A 245 16.43 -13.21 -7.18
CA ASP A 245 15.21 -13.91 -7.65
C ASP A 245 14.69 -14.96 -6.67
N ALA A 246 15.43 -15.22 -5.59
CA ALA A 246 15.03 -16.18 -4.56
C ALA A 246 13.86 -15.63 -3.73
N LEU A 247 12.95 -16.51 -3.31
CA LEU A 247 11.92 -16.15 -2.35
C LEU A 247 12.56 -15.82 -0.99
N LYS A 248 12.16 -14.70 -0.40
CA LYS A 248 12.65 -14.21 0.91
C LYS A 248 11.49 -14.09 1.90
N PRO A 249 10.86 -15.22 2.28
CA PRO A 249 9.66 -15.18 3.10
C PRO A 249 9.88 -14.53 4.47
N THR A 250 11.03 -14.73 5.09
CA THR A 250 11.33 -14.12 6.39
C THR A 250 11.48 -12.60 6.24
N ASP A 251 12.24 -12.13 5.25
CA ASP A 251 12.40 -10.70 4.94
C ASP A 251 11.05 -10.03 4.65
N ALA A 252 10.22 -10.66 3.80
CA ALA A 252 8.90 -10.15 3.44
C ALA A 252 7.99 -9.96 4.66
N PHE A 253 8.00 -10.90 5.60
CA PHE A 253 7.20 -10.81 6.84
C PHE A 253 7.78 -9.77 7.83
N ALA A 254 9.10 -9.66 7.92
CA ALA A 254 9.75 -8.61 8.72
C ALA A 254 9.38 -7.20 8.21
N ARG A 255 9.37 -7.00 6.89
CA ARG A 255 8.90 -5.75 6.26
C ARG A 255 7.42 -5.47 6.56
N GLN A 256 6.56 -6.49 6.60
CA GLN A 256 5.17 -6.30 7.02
C GLN A 256 5.04 -5.88 8.49
N ALA A 257 5.86 -6.43 9.37
CA ALA A 257 5.89 -6.01 10.78
C ALA A 257 6.21 -4.51 10.91
N VAL A 258 7.27 -4.06 10.23
CA VAL A 258 7.63 -2.63 10.14
C VAL A 258 6.48 -1.81 9.57
N ARG A 259 5.84 -2.29 8.51
CA ARG A 259 4.71 -1.56 7.89
C ARG A 259 3.53 -1.38 8.84
N ARG A 260 3.15 -2.41 9.61
CA ARG A 260 2.06 -2.27 10.58
C ARG A 260 2.42 -1.34 11.73
N TYR A 261 3.70 -1.34 12.12
CA TYR A 261 4.21 -0.33 13.03
C TYR A 261 4.06 1.08 12.46
N LEU A 262 4.49 1.34 11.22
CA LEU A 262 4.34 2.66 10.58
C LEU A 262 2.88 3.13 10.50
N ARG A 263 1.92 2.20 10.49
CA ARG A 263 0.48 2.47 10.52
C ARG A 263 -0.12 2.66 11.91
N GLY A 264 0.70 2.60 12.96
CA GLY A 264 0.25 2.77 14.34
C GLY A 264 -0.39 1.52 14.95
N ASP A 265 -0.22 0.34 14.35
CA ASP A 265 -0.77 -0.94 14.85
C ASP A 265 0.34 -1.83 15.40
N GLY A 266 0.73 -1.59 16.65
CA GLY A 266 1.80 -2.34 17.32
C GLY A 266 1.41 -3.80 17.64
N GLU A 267 0.12 -4.11 17.75
CA GLU A 267 -0.33 -5.49 17.93
C GLU A 267 -0.13 -6.30 16.65
N ALA A 268 -0.59 -5.78 15.51
CA ALA A 268 -0.33 -6.41 14.22
C ALA A 268 1.18 -6.48 13.92
N ALA A 269 1.95 -5.43 14.23
CA ALA A 269 3.40 -5.44 14.03
C ALA A 269 4.07 -6.64 14.72
N MET A 270 3.73 -6.92 15.98
CA MET A 270 4.30 -8.06 16.71
C MET A 270 3.81 -9.40 16.18
N ILE A 271 2.54 -9.50 15.78
CA ILE A 271 2.01 -10.72 15.13
C ILE A 271 2.80 -11.04 13.86
N TRP A 272 3.09 -10.04 13.03
CA TRP A 272 3.90 -10.21 11.83
C TRP A 272 5.37 -10.52 12.15
N ALA A 273 5.94 -9.94 13.21
CA ALA A 273 7.29 -10.27 13.68
C ALA A 273 7.40 -11.73 14.16
N ASP A 274 6.39 -12.21 14.91
CA ASP A 274 6.28 -13.61 15.34
C ASP A 274 6.18 -14.56 14.13
N ARG A 275 5.50 -14.14 13.08
CA ARG A 275 5.42 -14.89 11.82
C ARG A 275 6.74 -14.92 11.07
N ALA A 276 7.49 -13.81 11.03
CA ALA A 276 8.83 -13.81 10.47
C ALA A 276 9.73 -14.83 11.18
N ALA A 277 9.71 -14.84 12.52
CA ALA A 277 10.44 -15.82 13.34
C ALA A 277 10.03 -17.27 13.02
N LEU A 278 8.73 -17.54 12.90
CA LEU A 278 8.26 -18.89 12.55
C LEU A 278 8.76 -19.32 11.16
N ARG A 279 8.80 -18.41 10.18
CA ARG A 279 9.31 -18.70 8.83
C ARG A 279 10.83 -18.92 8.83
N ALA A 280 11.56 -18.23 9.70
CA ALA A 280 12.98 -18.49 9.91
C ALA A 280 13.24 -19.93 10.39
N GLU A 281 12.36 -20.49 11.22
CA GLU A 281 12.46 -21.86 11.74
C GLU A 281 11.91 -22.92 10.78
N THR A 282 11.04 -22.56 9.83
CA THR A 282 10.32 -23.51 8.96
C THR A 282 10.37 -23.13 7.47
N PRO A 283 11.48 -23.43 6.75
CA PRO A 283 11.69 -22.94 5.39
C PRO A 283 10.66 -23.41 4.34
N HIS A 284 10.05 -24.61 4.42
CA HIS A 284 9.06 -25.07 3.43
C HIS A 284 7.96 -26.00 3.96
N ALA A 285 6.87 -26.04 3.19
CA ALA A 285 5.52 -26.46 3.52
C ALA A 285 5.38 -27.87 4.13
N GLY A 286 4.64 -27.94 5.24
CA GLY A 286 4.15 -29.21 5.77
C GLY A 286 3.42 -30.01 4.69
N HIS A 287 3.78 -31.29 4.57
CA HIS A 287 3.12 -32.36 3.81
C HIS A 287 2.25 -31.91 2.62
N VAL A 288 2.91 -31.33 1.62
CA VAL A 288 2.28 -31.02 0.35
C VAL A 288 2.43 -32.21 -0.59
N ARG A 289 1.31 -32.75 -1.09
CA ARG A 289 1.35 -33.67 -2.23
C ARG A 289 1.32 -32.86 -3.53
N GLU A 290 2.18 -33.21 -4.48
CA GLU A 290 2.08 -32.71 -5.86
C GLU A 290 0.73 -33.15 -6.43
N ALA A 291 -0.09 -32.17 -6.82
CA ALA A 291 -1.37 -32.38 -7.50
C ALA A 291 -1.29 -31.97 -8.99
N GLY A 292 -0.07 -31.95 -9.55
CA GLY A 292 0.22 -31.52 -10.93
C GLY A 292 1.47 -30.63 -10.99
N PRO A 293 1.86 -30.12 -12.18
CA PRO A 293 3.15 -29.44 -12.36
C PRO A 293 3.39 -28.21 -11.49
N HIS A 294 2.35 -27.61 -10.88
CA HIS A 294 2.48 -26.43 -10.02
C HIS A 294 1.41 -26.34 -8.91
N ASP A 295 0.75 -27.45 -8.55
CA ASP A 295 -0.31 -27.46 -7.53
C ASP A 295 0.11 -28.24 -6.27
N HIS A 296 -0.05 -27.58 -5.13
CA HIS A 296 0.40 -28.02 -3.84
C HIS A 296 -0.84 -28.27 -2.97
N ARG A 297 -1.21 -29.55 -2.79
CA ARG A 297 -2.39 -29.96 -2.03
C ARG A 297 -2.02 -30.45 -0.63
N LEU A 298 -2.54 -29.78 0.39
CA LEU A 298 -2.45 -30.21 1.79
C LEU A 298 -3.69 -31.04 2.15
N VAL A 299 -3.49 -32.29 2.56
CA VAL A 299 -4.58 -33.21 2.91
C VAL A 299 -4.74 -33.26 4.43
N LEU A 300 -5.92 -32.95 4.92
CA LEU A 300 -6.30 -32.91 6.33
C LEU A 300 -7.20 -34.12 6.66
N PRO A 301 -7.25 -34.59 7.92
CA PRO A 301 -8.22 -35.59 8.35
C PRO A 301 -9.64 -34.99 8.34
N GLU A 302 -10.66 -35.86 8.39
CA GLU A 302 -12.09 -35.44 8.41
C GLU A 302 -12.40 -34.45 9.53
N ASN A 303 -11.74 -34.59 10.68
CA ASN A 303 -11.86 -33.70 11.84
C ASN A 303 -10.52 -33.00 12.13
N PRO A 304 -10.19 -31.91 11.42
CA PRO A 304 -8.93 -31.22 11.61
C PRO A 304 -8.88 -30.53 12.99
N GLY A 305 -7.84 -30.85 13.76
CA GLY A 305 -7.49 -30.17 15.00
C GLY A 305 -6.49 -29.03 14.83
N ARG A 306 -6.06 -28.44 15.95
CA ARG A 306 -5.15 -27.27 16.00
C ARG A 306 -3.86 -27.43 15.19
N GLU A 307 -3.23 -28.60 15.20
CA GLU A 307 -2.02 -28.87 14.42
C GLU A 307 -2.23 -28.68 12.91
N HIS A 308 -3.37 -29.13 12.40
CA HIS A 308 -3.74 -28.98 10.99
C HIS A 308 -4.00 -27.53 10.62
N ALA A 309 -4.58 -26.74 11.52
CA ALA A 309 -4.72 -25.30 11.32
C ALA A 309 -3.37 -24.59 11.22
N LEU A 310 -2.35 -25.04 11.96
CA LEU A 310 -0.98 -24.53 11.83
C LEU A 310 -0.36 -24.90 10.46
N GLN A 311 -0.63 -26.10 9.94
CA GLN A 311 -0.20 -26.49 8.59
C GLN A 311 -0.88 -25.65 7.49
N VAL A 312 -2.19 -25.40 7.63
CA VAL A 312 -2.94 -24.51 6.72
C VAL A 312 -2.46 -23.07 6.82
N GLN A 313 -2.14 -22.60 8.02
CA GLN A 313 -1.52 -21.29 8.21
C GLN A 313 -0.19 -21.21 7.47
N ALA A 314 0.70 -22.19 7.62
CA ALA A 314 1.98 -22.21 6.89
C ALA A 314 1.78 -22.22 5.35
N LEU A 315 0.73 -22.89 4.87
CA LEU A 315 0.34 -22.87 3.45
C LEU A 315 -0.09 -21.45 3.00
N ILE A 316 -0.88 -20.75 3.81
CA ILE A 316 -1.27 -19.35 3.57
C ILE A 316 -0.05 -18.43 3.63
N ASP A 317 0.83 -18.60 4.61
CA ASP A 317 2.04 -17.80 4.80
C ASP A 317 2.97 -17.92 3.60
N SER A 318 3.07 -19.12 3.02
CA SER A 318 3.78 -19.32 1.76
C SER A 318 3.17 -18.52 0.60
N ALA A 319 1.84 -18.50 0.47
CA ALA A 319 1.17 -17.72 -0.56
C ALA A 319 1.32 -16.21 -0.34
N VAL A 320 1.26 -15.75 0.91
CA VAL A 320 1.51 -14.36 1.30
C VAL A 320 2.94 -13.93 0.96
N ALA A 321 3.94 -14.75 1.32
CA ALA A 321 5.34 -14.48 0.99
C ALA A 321 5.56 -14.38 -0.53
N THR A 322 4.90 -15.24 -1.30
CA THR A 322 4.99 -15.21 -2.77
C THR A 322 4.41 -13.91 -3.34
N ILE A 323 3.27 -13.41 -2.83
CA ILE A 323 2.72 -12.11 -3.21
C ILE A 323 3.67 -10.97 -2.78
N GLY A 324 4.18 -11.02 -1.55
CA GLY A 324 5.07 -9.97 -1.02
C GLY A 324 6.38 -9.84 -1.81
N ASN A 325 6.92 -10.95 -2.32
CA ASN A 325 8.15 -10.96 -3.12
C ASN A 325 7.93 -10.61 -4.60
N ASN A 326 6.70 -10.64 -5.11
CA ASN A 326 6.40 -10.29 -6.50
C ASN A 326 5.20 -9.32 -6.57
N PRO A 327 5.45 -8.01 -6.72
CA PRO A 327 4.38 -7.00 -6.70
C PRO A 327 3.40 -7.12 -7.87
N ASP A 328 3.75 -7.81 -8.95
CA ASP A 328 2.85 -8.06 -10.08
C ASP A 328 1.80 -9.12 -9.74
N TRP A 329 2.04 -9.94 -8.72
CA TRP A 329 1.17 -11.05 -8.35
C TRP A 329 0.08 -10.57 -7.41
N GLN A 330 -1.12 -10.37 -7.96
CA GLN A 330 -2.29 -9.93 -7.18
C GLN A 330 -3.04 -11.07 -6.49
N ARG A 331 -2.70 -12.32 -6.85
CA ARG A 331 -3.36 -13.52 -6.31
C ARG A 331 -2.43 -14.70 -6.35
N VAL A 332 -2.39 -15.45 -5.24
CA VAL A 332 -1.83 -16.79 -5.17
C VAL A 332 -2.92 -17.73 -4.67
N GLN A 333 -3.04 -18.89 -5.30
CA GLN A 333 -3.99 -19.92 -4.94
C GLN A 333 -3.23 -21.13 -4.40
N LYS A 334 -3.75 -21.70 -3.32
CA LYS A 334 -3.34 -22.97 -2.73
C LYS A 334 -4.56 -23.87 -2.56
N SER A 335 -4.34 -25.13 -2.24
CA SER A 335 -5.41 -26.14 -2.21
C SER A 335 -5.32 -26.98 -0.93
N ILE A 336 -6.46 -27.19 -0.28
CA ILE A 336 -6.59 -28.12 0.86
C ILE A 336 -7.69 -29.14 0.58
N GLN A 337 -7.64 -30.29 1.24
CA GLN A 337 -8.69 -31.32 1.15
C GLN A 337 -8.96 -31.89 2.55
N VAL A 338 -10.22 -31.98 2.97
CA VAL A 338 -10.62 -32.44 4.31
C VAL A 338 -11.24 -33.84 4.22
N GLY A 339 -10.46 -34.87 4.53
CA GLY A 339 -10.82 -36.27 4.25
C GLY A 339 -10.36 -36.73 2.86
N GLN A 340 -10.31 -38.05 2.64
CA GLN A 340 -9.72 -38.64 1.43
C GLN A 340 -10.57 -38.43 0.17
N ASP A 341 -11.90 -38.41 0.32
CA ASP A 341 -12.86 -38.37 -0.79
C ASP A 341 -13.65 -37.06 -0.88
N ALA A 342 -13.28 -36.05 -0.10
CA ALA A 342 -13.93 -34.74 -0.10
C ALA A 342 -13.48 -33.85 -1.27
N PRO A 343 -14.31 -32.88 -1.72
CA PRO A 343 -13.90 -31.88 -2.69
C PRO A 343 -12.71 -31.05 -2.21
N THR A 344 -11.92 -30.56 -3.15
CA THR A 344 -10.77 -29.68 -2.86
C THR A 344 -11.27 -28.27 -2.57
N ILE A 345 -10.84 -27.71 -1.45
CA ILE A 345 -11.13 -26.33 -1.07
C ILE A 345 -9.97 -25.45 -1.52
N LEU A 346 -10.29 -24.43 -2.31
CA LEU A 346 -9.31 -23.44 -2.74
C LEU A 346 -9.04 -22.43 -1.63
N VAL A 347 -7.77 -22.22 -1.29
CA VAL A 347 -7.33 -21.15 -0.41
C VAL A 347 -6.75 -20.02 -1.27
N ASN A 348 -7.53 -18.95 -1.42
CA ASN A 348 -7.18 -17.80 -2.23
C ASN A 348 -6.58 -16.71 -1.35
N VAL A 349 -5.30 -16.41 -1.54
CA VAL A 349 -4.66 -15.21 -1.00
C VAL A 349 -4.65 -14.15 -2.07
N ARG A 350 -5.17 -12.97 -1.76
CA ARG A 350 -5.23 -11.84 -2.68
C ARG A 350 -4.66 -10.58 -2.06
N ALA A 351 -3.96 -9.86 -2.90
CA ALA A 351 -3.53 -8.51 -2.68
C ALA A 351 -4.57 -7.56 -3.29
N ASP A 352 -4.85 -6.41 -2.66
CA ASP A 352 -5.63 -5.37 -3.33
C ASP A 352 -4.84 -4.89 -4.56
N ARG A 353 -5.54 -4.62 -5.66
CA ARG A 353 -4.92 -4.07 -6.87
C ARG A 353 -4.26 -2.71 -6.63
N LYS A 354 -4.76 -1.95 -5.66
CA LYS A 354 -4.23 -0.63 -5.27
C LYS A 354 -3.18 -0.73 -4.17
N ASP A 355 -3.06 -1.90 -3.56
CA ASP A 355 -2.29 -2.14 -2.33
C ASP A 355 -1.92 -3.63 -2.24
N THR A 356 -0.90 -4.01 -3.01
CA THR A 356 -0.51 -5.41 -3.18
C THR A 356 0.24 -5.99 -2.00
N SER A 357 0.51 -5.19 -0.99
CA SER A 357 1.46 -5.57 0.05
C SER A 357 0.95 -5.28 1.46
N SER A 358 -0.16 -4.57 1.68
CA SER A 358 -0.68 -4.37 3.04
C SER A 358 -2.14 -4.78 3.24
N LYS A 359 -2.94 -4.83 2.17
CA LYS A 359 -4.34 -5.32 2.23
C LYS A 359 -4.44 -6.72 1.65
N LEU A 360 -3.86 -7.66 2.39
CA LEU A 360 -3.95 -9.07 2.08
C LEU A 360 -5.27 -9.63 2.59
N THR A 361 -5.97 -10.37 1.73
CA THR A 361 -7.19 -11.07 2.09
C THR A 361 -7.06 -12.55 1.79
N VAL A 362 -7.70 -13.36 2.63
CA VAL A 362 -7.78 -14.81 2.47
C VAL A 362 -9.24 -15.21 2.34
N ALA A 363 -9.51 -16.14 1.42
CA ALA A 363 -10.80 -16.79 1.28
C ALA A 363 -10.62 -18.30 1.07
N PHE A 364 -11.53 -19.07 1.67
CA PHE A 364 -11.62 -20.52 1.51
C PHE A 364 -12.84 -20.82 0.62
N GLY A 365 -12.63 -21.52 -0.50
CA GLY A 365 -13.66 -21.85 -1.49
C GLY A 365 -13.52 -21.10 -2.83
N ASN A 366 -14.52 -21.31 -3.69
CA ASN A 366 -14.58 -20.82 -5.06
C ASN A 366 -14.97 -19.32 -5.18
N SER A 367 -15.20 -18.85 -6.41
CA SER A 367 -15.64 -17.48 -6.70
C SER A 367 -16.94 -17.12 -5.96
N GLY A 368 -16.83 -16.23 -4.96
CA GLY A 368 -17.95 -15.83 -4.10
C GLY A 368 -17.65 -16.01 -2.60
N ALA A 369 -16.62 -16.79 -2.27
CA ALA A 369 -16.20 -16.99 -0.89
C ALA A 369 -15.91 -15.67 -0.15
N VAL A 370 -16.39 -15.58 1.09
CA VAL A 370 -16.21 -14.41 1.95
C VAL A 370 -14.72 -14.20 2.20
N ARG A 371 -14.21 -13.04 1.77
CA ARG A 371 -12.84 -12.62 2.04
C ARG A 371 -12.72 -12.07 3.45
N GLN A 372 -11.63 -12.42 4.12
CA GLN A 372 -11.27 -11.84 5.41
C GLN A 372 -9.87 -11.23 5.30
N PRO A 373 -9.63 -10.06 5.92
CA PRO A 373 -8.29 -9.52 6.08
C PRO A 373 -7.36 -10.53 6.75
N TYR A 374 -6.18 -10.71 6.19
CA TYR A 374 -5.22 -11.67 6.72
C TYR A 374 -4.76 -11.32 8.14
N ASP A 375 -4.63 -10.02 8.47
CA ASP A 375 -4.31 -9.54 9.83
C ASP A 375 -5.37 -10.01 10.85
N GLU A 376 -6.65 -10.02 10.48
CA GLU A 376 -7.73 -10.53 11.35
C GLU A 376 -7.67 -12.04 11.50
N LEU A 377 -7.35 -12.76 10.42
CA LEU A 377 -7.17 -14.21 10.47
C LEU A 377 -6.00 -14.57 11.40
N LEU A 378 -4.91 -13.80 11.34
CA LEU A 378 -3.75 -13.97 12.22
C LEU A 378 -4.09 -13.71 13.69
N ARG A 379 -4.85 -12.63 14.00
CA ARG A 379 -5.33 -12.34 15.36
C ARG A 379 -6.24 -13.44 15.91
N GLY A 380 -7.09 -14.01 15.06
CA GLY A 380 -7.98 -15.12 15.42
C GLY A 380 -7.27 -16.47 15.59
N GLY A 381 -6.03 -16.59 15.10
CA GLY A 381 -5.18 -17.76 15.30
C GLY A 381 -5.74 -19.05 14.68
N PRO A 382 -5.31 -20.22 15.20
CA PRO A 382 -5.72 -21.52 14.66
C PRO A 382 -7.24 -21.76 14.66
N ASP A 383 -7.96 -21.24 15.65
CA ASP A 383 -9.41 -21.47 15.77
C ASP A 383 -10.18 -20.75 14.66
N ALA A 384 -9.76 -19.53 14.30
CA ALA A 384 -10.32 -18.82 13.16
C ALA A 384 -10.09 -19.61 11.85
N ILE A 385 -8.92 -20.21 11.66
CA ILE A 385 -8.65 -21.06 10.49
C ILE A 385 -9.55 -22.29 10.46
N LEU A 386 -9.69 -23.00 11.59
CA LEU A 386 -10.57 -24.17 11.68
C LEU A 386 -12.01 -23.81 11.34
N GLU A 387 -12.49 -22.67 11.82
CA GLU A 387 -13.84 -22.21 11.52
C GLU A 387 -14.05 -21.93 10.03
N ARG A 388 -13.06 -21.32 9.37
CA ARG A 388 -13.09 -21.08 7.92
C ARG A 388 -13.06 -22.38 7.13
N ILE A 389 -12.28 -23.37 7.56
CA ILE A 389 -12.25 -24.70 6.95
C ILE A 389 -13.63 -25.36 7.08
N ARG A 390 -14.24 -25.36 8.27
CA ARG A 390 -15.58 -25.94 8.49
C ARG A 390 -16.63 -25.28 7.60
N THR A 391 -16.70 -23.95 7.62
CA THR A 391 -17.66 -23.20 6.80
C THR A 391 -17.50 -23.50 5.30
N ALA A 392 -16.26 -23.62 4.81
CA ALA A 392 -15.99 -23.94 3.41
C ALA A 392 -16.33 -25.40 3.07
N THR A 393 -16.05 -26.35 3.96
CA THR A 393 -16.43 -27.75 3.80
C THR A 393 -17.95 -27.91 3.76
N ASP A 394 -18.67 -27.26 4.69
CA ASP A 394 -20.13 -27.31 4.73
C ASP A 394 -20.74 -26.72 3.45
N TYR A 395 -20.18 -25.62 2.94
CA TYR A 395 -20.64 -25.00 1.69
C TYR A 395 -20.38 -25.88 0.45
N GLU A 396 -19.25 -26.58 0.38
CA GLU A 396 -18.93 -27.48 -0.75
C GLU A 396 -19.67 -28.83 -0.66
N LEU A 397 -20.18 -29.20 0.52
CA LEU A 397 -20.99 -30.40 0.74
C LEU A 397 -22.51 -30.16 0.62
N GLU A 398 -22.98 -28.91 0.75
CA GLU A 398 -24.35 -28.50 0.43
C GLU A 398 -24.56 -28.59 -1.10
N PRO A 399 -25.33 -29.56 -1.61
CA PRO A 399 -25.64 -29.61 -3.04
C PRO A 399 -26.48 -28.40 -3.41
N ALA A 400 -26.39 -27.95 -4.67
CA ALA A 400 -27.24 -26.91 -5.24
C ALA A 400 -28.73 -27.09 -4.89
N GLN A 401 -29.19 -26.49 -3.80
CA GLN A 401 -30.59 -26.45 -3.38
C GLN A 401 -31.31 -25.17 -3.82
N LEU A 402 -30.84 -24.55 -4.90
CA LEU A 402 -31.63 -23.58 -5.67
C LEU A 402 -32.01 -24.22 -7.00
N GLU A 403 -33.08 -25.02 -6.94
CA GLU A 403 -34.23 -25.12 -7.86
C GLU A 403 -34.88 -26.51 -7.70
N PRO A 404 -36.12 -26.62 -7.16
CA PRO A 404 -36.84 -27.88 -7.19
C PRO A 404 -37.48 -28.10 -8.56
N ALA A 405 -37.06 -29.17 -9.24
CA ALA A 405 -37.81 -29.75 -10.35
C ALA A 405 -39.18 -30.25 -9.84
N GLY A 406 -40.27 -29.65 -10.33
CA GLY A 406 -41.61 -30.01 -9.86
C GLY A 406 -42.78 -29.40 -10.63
N ALA A 407 -42.73 -29.37 -11.97
CA ALA A 407 -43.96 -29.35 -12.78
C ALA A 407 -43.73 -30.19 -14.05
N GLN A 408 -44.43 -31.34 -14.12
CA GLN A 408 -44.40 -32.22 -15.29
C GLN A 408 -45.10 -31.57 -16.50
N PRO A 409 -44.70 -31.95 -17.73
CA PRO A 409 -45.32 -31.43 -18.94
C PRO A 409 -46.64 -32.17 -19.23
N GLU A 410 -47.76 -31.44 -19.21
CA GLU A 410 -48.98 -31.91 -19.88
C GLU A 410 -48.78 -31.82 -21.40
N GLN A 411 -48.96 -32.96 -22.08
CA GLN A 411 -49.13 -33.00 -23.52
C GLN A 411 -50.60 -32.81 -23.87
N THR A 412 -50.91 -31.79 -24.67
CA THR A 412 -52.04 -31.82 -25.62
C THR A 412 -51.80 -30.86 -26.79
N THR A 413 -51.43 -31.46 -27.92
CA THR A 413 -51.91 -31.23 -29.29
C THR A 413 -52.29 -29.80 -29.72
N GLU A 414 -51.62 -29.25 -30.73
CA GLU A 414 -52.17 -29.09 -32.09
C GLU A 414 -51.18 -28.43 -33.07
N GLN A 415 -51.15 -28.99 -34.28
CA GLN A 415 -50.42 -28.50 -35.45
C GLN A 415 -50.90 -27.11 -35.88
N ARG A 416 -50.00 -26.26 -36.42
CA ARG A 416 -50.37 -25.43 -37.58
C ARG A 416 -49.18 -24.88 -38.36
N LEU A 417 -49.39 -24.88 -39.67
CA LEU A 417 -48.56 -24.41 -40.78
C LEU A 417 -48.36 -22.87 -40.80
N SER A 418 -47.29 -22.44 -41.50
CA SER A 418 -46.99 -21.09 -42.04
C SER A 418 -48.13 -20.49 -42.93
N PRO A 419 -48.06 -19.27 -43.55
CA PRO A 419 -46.93 -18.32 -43.72
C PRO A 419 -47.29 -16.78 -43.71
N LEU A 420 -46.27 -15.91 -43.98
CA LEU A 420 -46.25 -14.56 -44.63
C LEU A 420 -47.31 -13.49 -44.21
N THR A 421 -47.02 -12.20 -44.02
CA THR A 421 -46.73 -11.17 -45.05
C THR A 421 -46.50 -9.80 -44.37
N ASP A 422 -45.71 -8.91 -44.99
CA ASP A 422 -45.52 -7.47 -44.68
C ASP A 422 -46.49 -6.60 -45.51
N PRO A 423 -46.85 -5.36 -45.12
CA PRO A 423 -46.47 -4.21 -45.98
C PRO A 423 -46.24 -2.83 -45.29
N ALA A 424 -45.19 -2.13 -45.75
CA ALA A 424 -45.04 -0.72 -46.18
C ALA A 424 -45.83 0.47 -45.53
N MET A 425 -45.14 1.61 -45.22
CA MET A 425 -45.03 2.86 -46.04
C MET A 425 -44.55 4.12 -45.21
N VAL A 426 -44.07 5.17 -45.89
CA VAL A 426 -43.06 6.22 -45.50
C VAL A 426 -43.68 7.67 -45.28
N PRO A 427 -42.94 8.83 -45.22
CA PRO A 427 -42.62 9.77 -44.09
C PRO A 427 -43.19 11.24 -44.28
N PRO A 428 -42.71 12.40 -43.68
CA PRO A 428 -41.37 13.07 -43.78
C PRO A 428 -40.88 13.80 -42.47
N GLY A 429 -39.69 14.42 -42.30
CA GLY A 429 -38.53 14.72 -43.15
C GLY A 429 -37.38 15.51 -42.44
N HIS A 430 -36.23 15.59 -43.14
CA HIS A 430 -35.15 16.62 -43.17
C HIS A 430 -34.36 16.97 -41.87
N ARG A 431 -33.10 16.48 -41.67
CA ARG A 431 -31.73 16.91 -42.15
C ARG A 431 -31.10 18.08 -41.36
N PRO A 432 -29.75 18.29 -41.39
CA PRO A 432 -28.56 17.41 -41.42
C PRO A 432 -27.53 17.84 -40.30
N GLY A 433 -26.32 17.32 -40.07
CA GLY A 433 -25.45 16.29 -40.63
C GLY A 433 -24.04 16.48 -40.02
N THR A 434 -23.19 15.45 -39.98
CA THR A 434 -21.72 15.61 -39.96
C THR A 434 -21.05 14.31 -40.41
N GLN A 435 -19.97 14.50 -41.17
CA GLN A 435 -19.33 13.54 -42.06
C GLN A 435 -18.45 12.51 -41.35
N THR A 436 -18.46 11.34 -41.97
CA THR A 436 -17.54 10.20 -41.93
C THR A 436 -16.08 10.58 -42.24
N THR A 437 -15.12 9.90 -41.63
CA THR A 437 -14.10 9.13 -42.40
C THR A 437 -13.45 8.08 -41.51
N ALA A 438 -13.46 6.85 -42.03
CA ALA A 438 -12.83 5.66 -41.49
C ALA A 438 -11.40 5.53 -42.03
N VAL A 439 -10.53 4.84 -41.28
CA VAL A 439 -9.33 4.19 -41.84
C VAL A 439 -9.24 2.78 -41.28
N THR A 440 -9.24 1.83 -42.22
CA THR A 440 -9.12 0.39 -42.04
C THR A 440 -7.64 -0.04 -42.09
N THR A 441 -7.34 -1.07 -41.32
CA THR A 441 -6.14 -1.91 -41.21
C THR A 441 -5.46 -2.34 -42.52
N ALA A 442 -4.13 -2.50 -42.50
CA ALA A 442 -3.42 -3.62 -43.15
C ALA A 442 -1.97 -3.80 -42.65
N THR A 443 -1.59 -5.07 -42.62
CA THR A 443 -0.39 -5.81 -42.20
C THR A 443 0.90 -5.59 -43.03
N GLY A 444 2.07 -5.89 -42.46
CA GLY A 444 3.29 -6.26 -43.22
C GLY A 444 4.62 -6.23 -42.44
N LEU A 445 5.18 -7.41 -42.16
CA LEU A 445 6.60 -7.68 -41.83
C LEU A 445 7.51 -7.36 -43.05
N PRO A 446 8.84 -7.12 -42.87
CA PRO A 446 9.80 -8.23 -42.98
C PRO A 446 11.10 -8.13 -42.15
N ASP A 447 11.87 -9.22 -42.27
CA ASP A 447 13.07 -9.69 -41.58
C ASP A 447 14.39 -8.90 -41.70
N SER A 448 15.26 -9.22 -40.73
CA SER A 448 16.74 -9.19 -40.62
C SER A 448 17.63 -8.76 -41.79
N VAL A 449 18.76 -8.09 -41.48
CA VAL A 449 20.15 -8.48 -41.83
C VAL A 449 21.17 -7.59 -41.08
N THR A 450 22.25 -8.24 -40.64
CA THR A 450 23.50 -7.77 -40.02
C THR A 450 24.29 -6.72 -40.83
N ARG A 451 24.90 -5.73 -40.16
CA ARG A 451 26.30 -5.32 -40.44
C ARG A 451 26.95 -4.46 -39.35
N THR A 452 28.21 -4.82 -39.14
CA THR A 452 29.30 -4.23 -38.36
C THR A 452 29.59 -2.75 -38.62
N GLY A 453 30.17 -2.06 -37.61
CA GLY A 453 30.65 -0.69 -37.77
C GLY A 453 31.28 -0.05 -36.53
N GLN A 454 32.39 -0.63 -36.07
CA GLN A 454 33.35 -0.05 -35.12
C GLN A 454 33.95 1.25 -35.68
N LYS A 455 34.01 2.34 -34.89
CA LYS A 455 34.94 3.46 -35.07
C LYS A 455 35.29 4.16 -33.75
N ASP A 456 36.45 3.78 -33.24
CA ASP A 456 37.54 4.56 -32.64
C ASP A 456 37.32 6.02 -32.21
N THR A 457 37.59 6.21 -30.90
CA THR A 457 38.57 7.12 -30.31
C THR A 457 39.20 8.21 -31.20
N ARG A 458 39.08 9.47 -30.73
CA ARG A 458 40.17 10.45 -30.81
C ARG A 458 40.13 11.45 -29.66
N THR A 459 41.22 11.42 -28.91
CA THR A 459 41.68 12.39 -27.91
C THR A 459 42.21 13.67 -28.58
N LEU A 460 42.19 14.76 -27.80
CA LEU A 460 43.08 15.93 -27.76
C LEU A 460 42.41 17.28 -28.08
N GLY A 461 42.51 18.19 -27.11
CA GLY A 461 42.13 19.60 -27.17
C GLY A 461 41.75 20.12 -25.81
#